data_AF-A0A965L3Q6-F1
#
_entry.id   AF-A0A965L3Q6-F1
#
_cell.length_a   1.000
_cell.length_b   1.000
_cell.length_c   1.000
_cell.angle_alpha   90.00
_cell.angle_beta   90.00
_cell.angle_gamma   90.00
#
_symmetry.space_group_name_H-M   'P 1'
#
loop_
_entity.id
_entity.type
_entity.pdbx_description
1 polymer ?
#
loop_
_entity_poly.entity_id
_entity_poly.type
_entity_poly.pdbx_seq_one_letter_code
_entity_poly.pdbx_strand_id
1 'polypeptide(L)'
;MTLNTSSNELKKLSFEDTHIAFASKNNFELQKAYWIFAIMNQNWIVKLGTFFIKLFLFLHFPIKKLIKTTIFQQFCGGESIEDCEKTIQSLNQVSIGTILDYSVEGEEN
;
A
#
# COMPACT_ATOMS: atom_id res chain seq x y z
N MET A 1 25.47 23.83 44.66
CA MET A 1 24.69 22.59 44.47
C MET A 1 24.58 22.36 42.97
N THR A 2 25.42 21.49 42.43
CA THR A 2 25.55 21.20 41.00
C THR A 2 24.43 20.27 40.55
N LEU A 3 23.49 20.78 39.73
CA LEU A 3 22.53 19.92 39.04
C LEU A 3 23.17 19.44 37.73
N ASN A 4 23.58 18.17 37.79
CA ASN A 4 24.07 17.37 36.68
C ASN A 4 22.92 17.20 35.67
N THR A 5 22.87 18.06 34.65
CA THR A 5 21.91 17.91 33.55
C THR A 5 22.57 16.99 32.53
N SER A 6 22.42 15.69 32.74
CA SER A 6 22.69 14.69 31.70
C SER A 6 21.76 14.99 30.53
N SER A 7 22.29 15.73 29.55
CA SER A 7 21.68 15.97 28.25
C SER A 7 21.52 14.62 27.56
N ASN A 8 20.38 13.99 27.80
CA ASN A 8 19.90 12.88 26.99
C ASN A 8 19.70 13.47 25.59
N GLU A 9 20.63 13.19 24.67
CA GLU A 9 20.49 13.56 23.27
C GLU A 9 19.18 12.97 22.75
N LEU A 10 18.14 13.80 22.64
CA LEU A 10 16.97 13.47 21.86
C LEU A 10 17.46 13.24 20.44
N LYS A 11 17.62 11.96 20.07
CA LYS A 11 17.96 11.52 18.72
C LYS A 11 17.11 12.32 17.75
N LYS A 12 17.74 13.24 17.01
CA LYS A 12 17.06 14.21 16.15
C LYS A 12 16.12 13.46 15.21
N LEU A 13 14.81 13.67 15.36
CA LEU A 13 13.78 13.06 14.51
C LEU A 13 14.06 13.49 13.07
N SER A 14 14.43 12.52 12.22
CA SER A 14 14.73 12.76 10.81
C SER A 14 13.61 12.17 9.97
N PHE A 15 12.91 13.01 9.22
CA PHE A 15 11.85 12.58 8.29
C PHE A 15 12.42 12.06 6.95
N GLU A 16 13.72 12.26 6.70
CA GLU A 16 14.39 11.73 5.50
C GLU A 16 14.83 10.27 5.67
N ASP A 17 14.83 9.76 6.91
CA ASP A 17 15.13 8.36 7.17
C ASP A 17 13.88 7.48 6.91
N THR A 18 13.70 7.11 5.66
CA THR A 18 12.60 6.23 5.24
C THR A 18 12.79 4.78 5.66
N HIS A 19 13.96 4.39 6.18
CA HIS A 19 14.21 3.02 6.63
C HIS A 19 13.21 2.62 7.73
N ILE A 20 12.91 3.54 8.64
CA ILE A 20 11.94 3.32 9.71
C ILE A 20 10.52 3.15 9.14
N ALA A 21 10.14 3.99 8.16
CA ALA A 21 8.81 3.95 7.55
C ALA A 21 8.54 2.66 6.77
N PHE A 22 9.58 2.05 6.21
CA PHE A 22 9.49 0.82 5.42
C PHE A 22 10.04 -0.42 6.14
N ALA A 23 10.34 -0.32 7.45
CA ALA A 23 10.90 -1.43 8.22
C ALA A 23 10.01 -2.69 8.25
N SER A 24 8.70 -2.51 8.03
CA SER A 24 7.72 -3.60 7.96
C SER A 24 7.67 -4.31 6.61
N LYS A 25 8.41 -3.82 5.60
CA LYS A 25 8.39 -4.35 4.23
C LYS A 25 9.72 -4.99 3.87
N ASN A 26 9.65 -6.04 3.07
CA ASN A 26 10.85 -6.65 2.48
C ASN A 26 11.22 -5.98 1.13
N ASN A 27 12.42 -6.29 0.63
CA ASN A 27 12.93 -5.74 -0.63
C ASN A 27 12.03 -6.04 -1.84
N PHE A 28 11.39 -7.21 -1.87
CA PHE A 28 10.48 -7.57 -2.95
C PHE A 28 9.21 -6.72 -2.95
N GLU A 29 8.62 -6.49 -1.77
CA GLU A 29 7.46 -5.61 -1.61
C GLU A 29 7.77 -4.17 -1.99
N LEU A 30 8.95 -3.67 -1.62
CA LEU A 30 9.40 -2.32 -1.99
C LEU A 30 9.61 -2.20 -3.50
N GLN A 31 10.25 -3.19 -4.13
CA GLN A 31 10.45 -3.18 -5.58
C GLN A 31 9.13 -3.32 -6.34
N LYS A 32 8.19 -4.15 -5.85
CA LYS A 32 6.84 -4.27 -6.39
C LYS A 32 6.12 -2.92 -6.32
N ALA A 33 6.11 -2.27 -5.16
CA ALA A 33 5.48 -0.96 -4.98
C ALA A 33 6.09 0.08 -5.92
N TYR A 34 7.43 0.14 -6.01
CA TYR A 34 8.12 1.02 -6.93
C TYR A 34 7.66 0.84 -8.38
N TRP A 35 7.58 -0.39 -8.88
CA TRP A 35 7.13 -0.65 -10.24
C TRP A 35 5.67 -0.25 -10.47
N ILE A 36 4.79 -0.51 -9.52
CA ILE A 36 3.38 -0.08 -9.60
C ILE A 36 3.31 1.45 -9.74
N PHE A 37 4.00 2.19 -8.87
CA PHE A 37 4.00 3.66 -8.95
C PHE A 37 4.69 4.18 -10.21
N ALA A 38 5.80 3.58 -10.64
CA ALA A 38 6.50 3.96 -11.86
C ALA A 38 5.62 3.76 -13.11
N ILE A 39 4.85 2.67 -13.18
CA ILE A 39 3.89 2.41 -14.25
C ILE A 39 2.73 3.41 -14.19
N MET A 40 2.19 3.67 -13.00
CA MET A 40 1.09 4.62 -12.82
C MET A 40 1.47 6.06 -13.18
N ASN A 41 2.75 6.43 -12.99
CA ASN A 41 3.26 7.73 -13.39
C ASN A 41 3.31 7.92 -14.92
N GLN A 42 3.14 6.84 -15.71
CA GLN A 42 3.12 6.88 -17.17
C GLN A 42 1.68 6.89 -17.69
N ASN A 43 1.15 8.09 -17.95
CA ASN A 43 -0.25 8.29 -18.39
C ASN A 43 -0.66 7.42 -19.59
N TRP A 44 0.24 7.18 -20.55
CA TRP A 44 -0.06 6.37 -21.73
C TRP A 44 -0.21 4.88 -21.39
N ILE A 45 0.59 4.36 -20.44
CA ILE A 45 0.50 2.96 -19.98
C ILE A 45 -0.81 2.76 -19.23
N VAL A 46 -1.16 3.69 -18.34
CA VAL A 46 -2.42 3.63 -17.60
C VAL A 46 -3.61 3.60 -18.55
N LYS A 47 -3.66 4.49 -19.55
CA LYS A 47 -4.74 4.51 -20.56
C LYS A 47 -4.85 3.19 -21.33
N LEU A 48 -3.70 2.66 -21.78
CA LEU A 48 -3.66 1.40 -22.50
C LEU A 48 -4.09 0.22 -21.62
N GLY A 49 -3.62 0.17 -20.37
CA GLY A 49 -4.00 -0.82 -19.38
C GLY A 49 -5.49 -0.81 -19.08
N THR A 50 -6.09 0.37 -18.87
CA THR A 50 -7.54 0.50 -18.68
C THR A 50 -8.33 0.00 -19.89
N PHE A 51 -7.88 0.29 -21.11
CA PHE A 51 -8.53 -0.22 -22.33
C PHE A 51 -8.51 -1.77 -22.36
N PHE A 52 -7.35 -2.37 -22.13
CA PHE A 52 -7.23 -3.84 -22.11
C PHE A 52 -8.02 -4.48 -20.98
N ILE A 53 -8.01 -3.92 -19.77
CA ILE A 53 -8.81 -4.43 -18.65
C ILE A 53 -10.29 -4.46 -19.02
N LYS A 54 -10.82 -3.37 -19.59
CA LYS A 54 -12.22 -3.32 -20.05
C LYS A 54 -12.49 -4.37 -21.13
N LEU A 55 -11.60 -4.52 -22.10
CA LEU A 55 -11.73 -5.53 -23.16
C LEU A 55 -11.74 -6.96 -22.60
N PHE A 56 -10.81 -7.29 -21.70
CA PHE A 56 -10.74 -8.61 -21.09
C PHE A 56 -11.93 -8.91 -20.19
N LEU A 57 -12.45 -7.92 -19.45
CA LEU A 57 -13.69 -8.07 -18.70
C LEU A 57 -14.88 -8.29 -19.61
N PHE A 58 -14.98 -7.56 -20.72
CA PHE A 58 -16.02 -7.75 -21.74
C PHE A 58 -15.97 -9.17 -22.34
N LEU A 59 -14.77 -9.66 -22.62
CA LEU A 59 -14.51 -11.01 -23.13
C LEU A 59 -14.61 -12.10 -22.03
N HIS A 60 -15.02 -11.76 -20.81
CA HIS A 60 -15.14 -12.68 -19.67
C HIS A 60 -13.85 -13.43 -19.31
N PHE A 61 -12.70 -12.85 -19.62
CA PHE A 61 -11.42 -13.44 -19.27
C PHE A 61 -11.20 -13.35 -17.74
N PRO A 62 -10.65 -14.40 -17.09
CA PRO A 62 -10.46 -14.43 -15.63
C PRO A 62 -9.27 -13.57 -15.15
N ILE A 63 -9.22 -12.29 -15.53
CA ILE A 63 -8.17 -11.34 -15.11
C ILE A 63 -8.36 -10.78 -13.69
N LYS A 64 -9.52 -10.99 -13.06
CA LYS A 64 -9.84 -10.44 -11.72
C LYS A 64 -8.78 -10.81 -10.68
N LYS A 65 -8.32 -12.07 -10.70
CA LYS A 65 -7.29 -12.56 -9.77
C LYS A 65 -5.95 -11.84 -9.96
N LEU A 66 -5.58 -11.54 -11.22
CA LEU A 66 -4.34 -10.83 -11.53
C LEU A 66 -4.39 -9.38 -11.04
N ILE A 67 -5.52 -8.70 -11.23
CA ILE A 67 -5.73 -7.34 -10.71
C ILE A 67 -5.68 -7.36 -9.17
N LYS A 68 -6.31 -8.36 -8.54
CA LYS A 68 -6.34 -8.53 -7.09
C LYS A 68 -4.93 -8.66 -6.48
N THR A 69 -4.07 -9.47 -7.09
CA THR A 69 -2.71 -9.72 -6.57
C THR A 69 -1.68 -8.65 -6.94
N THR A 70 -2.02 -7.70 -7.82
CA THR A 70 -1.12 -6.65 -8.28
C THR A 70 -1.49 -5.30 -7.66
N ILE A 71 -2.33 -4.53 -8.35
CA ILE A 71 -2.69 -3.16 -8.00
C ILE A 71 -3.57 -3.15 -6.75
N PHE A 72 -4.58 -4.02 -6.67
CA PHE A 72 -5.52 -4.01 -5.56
C PHE A 72 -4.82 -4.23 -4.21
N GLN A 73 -3.94 -5.24 -4.09
CA GLN A 73 -3.18 -5.49 -2.86
C GLN A 73 -2.28 -4.31 -2.44
N GLN A 74 -1.87 -3.44 -3.37
CA GLN A 74 -1.04 -2.28 -3.05
C GLN A 74 -1.85 -1.13 -2.43
N PHE A 75 -3.15 -1.02 -2.76
CA PHE A 75 -4.02 0.11 -2.38
C PHE A 75 -5.14 -0.27 -1.41
N CYS A 76 -5.60 -1.51 -1.42
CA CYS A 76 -6.74 -2.00 -0.64
C CYS A 76 -6.29 -3.06 0.38
N GLY A 77 -6.86 -3.00 1.59
CA GLY A 77 -6.58 -3.95 2.67
C GLY A 77 -7.24 -5.32 2.49
N GLY A 78 -8.31 -5.39 1.69
CA GLY A 78 -9.17 -6.57 1.47
C GLY A 78 -10.43 -6.19 0.71
N GLU A 79 -11.21 -7.17 0.23
CA GLU A 79 -12.53 -6.93 -0.40
C GLU A 79 -13.67 -6.92 0.63
N SER A 80 -13.44 -7.54 1.80
CA SER A 80 -14.34 -7.53 2.94
C SER A 80 -13.58 -7.20 4.23
N ILE A 81 -14.30 -6.96 5.32
CA ILE A 81 -13.71 -6.72 6.63
C ILE A 81 -12.87 -7.93 7.08
N GLU A 82 -13.34 -9.13 6.80
CA GLU A 82 -12.64 -10.38 7.11
C GLU A 82 -11.34 -10.53 6.30
N ASP A 83 -11.36 -10.13 5.02
CA ASP A 83 -10.15 -10.12 4.18
C ASP A 83 -9.11 -9.11 4.71
N CYS A 84 -9.57 -7.97 5.25
CA CYS A 84 -8.72 -6.94 5.83
C CYS A 84 -8.00 -7.38 7.10
N GLU A 85 -8.51 -8.38 7.84
CA GLU A 85 -7.95 -8.83 9.12
C GLU A 85 -6.47 -9.20 8.99
N LYS A 86 -6.06 -9.83 7.88
CA LYS A 86 -4.65 -10.18 7.63
C LYS A 86 -3.76 -8.94 7.53
N THR A 87 -4.25 -7.90 6.87
CA THR A 87 -3.55 -6.62 6.70
C THR A 87 -3.51 -5.85 8.02
N ILE A 88 -4.60 -5.88 8.79
CA ILE A 88 -4.67 -5.28 10.13
C ILE A 88 -3.62 -5.92 11.05
N GLN A 89 -3.58 -7.26 11.09
CA GLN A 89 -2.66 -7.98 11.95
C GLN A 89 -1.20 -7.74 11.58
N SER A 90 -0.85 -7.70 10.29
CA SER A 90 0.53 -7.46 9.85
C SER A 90 1.01 -6.05 10.20
N LEU A 91 0.13 -5.04 10.09
CA LEU A 91 0.44 -3.67 10.50
C LEU A 91 0.51 -3.54 12.03
N ASN A 92 -0.38 -4.22 12.76
CA ASN A 92 -0.38 -4.20 14.22
C ASN A 92 0.89 -4.82 14.83
N GLN A 93 1.50 -5.83 14.18
CA GLN A 93 2.78 -6.43 14.62
C GLN A 93 3.94 -5.42 14.71
N VAL A 94 3.87 -4.34 13.94
CA VAL A 94 4.87 -3.25 13.92
C VAL A 94 4.33 -1.96 14.54
N SER A 95 3.28 -2.08 15.38
CA SER A 95 2.64 -0.96 16.07
C SER A 95 2.05 0.10 15.14
N ILE A 96 1.65 -0.27 13.93
CA ILE A 96 0.91 0.60 13.00
C ILE A 96 -0.59 0.37 13.21
N GLY A 97 -1.29 1.40 13.66
CA GLY A 97 -2.75 1.41 13.75
C GLY A 97 -3.40 1.41 12.38
N THR A 98 -4.60 0.84 12.29
CA THR A 98 -5.39 0.77 11.06
C THR A 98 -6.75 1.42 11.25
N ILE A 99 -7.24 2.08 10.19
CA ILE A 99 -8.60 2.61 10.10
C ILE A 99 -9.21 1.94 8.88
N LEU A 100 -10.37 1.32 9.05
CA LEU A 100 -11.11 0.74 7.93
C LEU A 100 -11.88 1.84 7.22
N ASP A 101 -11.49 2.10 5.98
CA ASP A 101 -12.19 3.00 5.08
C ASP A 101 -12.86 2.19 3.97
N TYR A 102 -14.18 2.33 3.86
CA TYR A 102 -14.97 1.59 2.88
C TYR A 102 -15.11 2.43 1.61
N SER A 103 -14.26 2.11 0.62
CA SER A 103 -14.26 2.80 -0.67
C SER A 103 -15.10 2.04 -1.70
N VAL A 104 -16.24 2.62 -2.06
CA VAL A 104 -17.09 2.15 -3.15
C VAL A 104 -16.90 3.07 -4.35
N GLU A 105 -15.87 2.80 -5.14
CA GLU A 105 -15.69 3.48 -6.42
C GLU A 105 -16.42 2.68 -7.52
N GLY A 106 -17.63 3.13 -7.87
CA GLY A 106 -18.35 2.65 -9.05
C GLY A 106 -19.69 1.94 -8.83
N GLU A 107 -20.27 1.96 -7.63
CA GLU A 107 -21.71 1.68 -7.47
C GLU A 107 -22.52 2.91 -7.91
N GLU A 108 -22.66 3.10 -9.23
CA GLU A 108 -23.75 3.91 -9.80
C GLU A 108 -24.62 2.99 -10.68
N ASN A 109 -25.85 2.79 -10.19
CA ASN A 109 -27.10 2.34 -10.84
C ASN A 109 -27.04 1.61 -12.20
#